data_AF-A0A970F8S6-F1
#
_entry.id   AF-A0A970F8S6-F1
#
_cell.length_a   1.000
_cell.length_b   1.000
_cell.length_c   1.000
_cell.angle_alpha   90.00
_cell.angle_beta   90.00
_cell.angle_gamma   90.00
#
_symmetry.space_group_name_H-M   'P 1'
#
loop_
_entity.id
_entity.type
_entity.pdbx_description
1 polymer ?
#
loop_
_entity_poly.entity_id
_entity_poly.type
_entity_poly.pdbx_seq_one_letter_code
_entity_poly.pdbx_strand_id
1 'polypeptide(L)'
;MTNYLNLKKELIDALDTHIDILKDTATIDSESLDGVMFMMRSLGFIFDRAPKVLWEEDPDEMNFLMFQYYSLLRELKYNLALNYSYAKIHNQTLLEISQNFPTTYEQEMKDWWEGLTGLQVDYTKQTMASDQF
;
A
#
# COMPACT_ATOMS: atom_id res chain seq x y z
N MET A 1 14.61 0.76 15.43
CA MET A 1 13.20 1.20 15.47
C MET A 1 13.17 2.61 14.93
N THR A 2 12.59 2.78 13.76
CA THR A 2 12.37 4.06 13.10
C THR A 2 11.49 4.95 13.98
N ASN A 3 11.74 6.26 13.93
CA ASN A 3 10.99 7.22 14.73
C ASN A 3 9.75 7.73 13.97
N TYR A 4 8.80 8.29 14.73
CA TYR A 4 7.57 8.87 14.20
C TYR A 4 7.81 9.84 13.04
N LEU A 5 8.84 10.69 13.12
CA LEU A 5 9.11 11.71 12.11
C LEU A 5 9.48 11.10 10.74
N ASN A 6 10.24 10.00 10.74
CA ASN A 6 10.61 9.30 9.52
C ASN A 6 9.41 8.59 8.89
N LEU A 7 8.58 7.92 9.69
CA LEU A 7 7.34 7.31 9.22
C LEU A 7 6.35 8.35 8.70
N LYS A 8 6.22 9.49 9.39
CA LYS A 8 5.38 10.62 8.96
C LYS A 8 5.82 11.13 7.58
N LYS A 9 7.12 11.31 7.36
CA LYS A 9 7.65 11.74 6.05
C LYS A 9 7.29 10.73 4.96
N GLU A 10 7.53 9.44 5.21
CA GLU A 10 7.23 8.40 4.23
C GLU A 10 5.72 8.30 3.93
N LEU A 11 4.87 8.45 4.94
CA LEU A 11 3.41 8.49 4.74
C LEU A 11 2.99 9.70 3.89
N ILE A 12 3.62 10.86 4.09
CA ILE A 12 3.39 12.05 3.26
C ILE A 12 3.82 11.77 1.81
N ASP A 13 5.00 11.19 1.60
CA ASP A 13 5.48 10.85 0.26
C ASP A 13 4.56 9.83 -0.45
N ALA A 14 4.01 8.87 0.30
CA ALA A 14 3.04 7.90 -0.20
C ALA A 14 1.69 8.56 -0.58
N LEU A 15 1.21 9.52 0.23
CA LEU A 15 0.02 10.31 -0.08
C LEU A 15 0.22 11.20 -1.31
N ASP A 16 1.39 11.84 -1.43
CA ASP A 16 1.74 12.64 -2.61
C ASP A 16 1.76 11.77 -3.86
N THR A 17 2.36 10.57 -3.78
CA THR A 17 2.33 9.58 -4.87
C THR A 17 0.90 9.21 -5.27
N HIS A 18 0.01 8.99 -4.29
CA HIS A 18 -1.40 8.73 -4.57
C HIS A 18 -2.10 9.91 -5.27
N ILE A 19 -1.86 11.13 -4.80
CA ILE A 19 -2.41 12.36 -5.38
C ILE A 19 -1.91 12.55 -6.81
N ASP A 20 -0.64 12.25 -7.09
CA ASP A 20 -0.08 12.36 -8.44
C ASP A 20 -0.78 11.42 -9.42
N ILE A 21 -1.12 10.19 -9.02
CA ILE A 21 -1.89 9.28 -9.86
C ILE A 21 -3.29 9.84 -10.16
N LEU A 22 -3.92 10.52 -9.20
CA LEU A 22 -5.23 11.14 -9.40
C LEU A 22 -5.21 12.30 -10.41
N LYS A 23 -4.05 12.94 -10.63
CA LYS A 23 -3.92 14.00 -11.64
C LYS A 23 -3.95 13.45 -13.07
N ASP A 24 -3.63 12.18 -13.24
CA ASP A 24 -3.49 11.54 -14.55
C ASP A 24 -4.78 10.84 -15.03
N THR A 25 -5.90 11.00 -14.31
CA THR A 25 -7.16 10.28 -14.60
C THR A 25 -7.73 10.55 -15.99
N ALA A 26 -7.41 11.69 -16.61
CA ALA A 26 -7.86 12.04 -17.95
C ALA A 26 -7.28 11.14 -19.05
N THR A 27 -6.27 10.32 -18.73
CA THR A 27 -5.52 9.51 -19.71
C THR A 27 -5.74 8.02 -19.57
N ILE A 28 -6.69 7.63 -18.72
CA ILE A 28 -7.07 6.24 -18.50
C ILE A 28 -7.77 5.72 -19.76
N ASP A 29 -7.18 4.72 -20.41
CA ASP A 29 -7.86 3.97 -21.46
C ASP A 29 -9.01 3.16 -20.88
N SER A 30 -10.12 3.10 -21.61
CA SER A 30 -11.27 2.24 -21.33
C SER A 30 -10.89 0.80 -21.02
N GLU A 31 -9.90 0.24 -21.71
CA GLU A 31 -9.41 -1.13 -21.47
C GLU A 31 -8.74 -1.26 -20.09
N SER A 32 -8.17 -0.18 -19.55
CA SER A 32 -7.48 -0.18 -18.26
C SER A 32 -8.38 0.23 -17.09
N LEU A 33 -9.63 0.62 -17.35
CA LEU A 33 -10.51 1.25 -16.36
C LEU A 33 -10.74 0.37 -15.13
N ASP A 34 -11.01 -0.93 -15.31
CA ASP A 34 -11.26 -1.85 -14.21
C ASP A 34 -10.06 -1.98 -13.26
N GLY A 35 -8.85 -2.11 -13.83
CA GLY A 35 -7.61 -2.15 -13.07
C GLY A 35 -7.34 -0.84 -12.32
N VAL A 36 -7.60 0.30 -12.97
CA VAL A 36 -7.44 1.61 -12.33
C VAL A 36 -8.44 1.81 -11.21
N MET A 37 -9.71 1.45 -11.40
CA MET A 37 -10.73 1.50 -10.34
C MET A 37 -10.35 0.62 -9.15
N PHE A 38 -9.84 -0.60 -9.41
CA PHE A 38 -9.35 -1.50 -8.36
C PHE A 38 -8.19 -0.87 -7.58
N MET A 39 -7.20 -0.29 -8.27
CA MET A 39 -6.07 0.39 -7.65
C MET A 39 -6.53 1.58 -6.80
N MET A 40 -7.38 2.46 -7.36
CA MET A 40 -7.87 3.65 -6.66
C MET A 40 -8.68 3.28 -5.42
N ARG A 41 -9.52 2.24 -5.50
CA ARG A 41 -10.27 1.74 -4.35
C ARG A 41 -9.34 1.19 -3.26
N SER A 42 -8.33 0.42 -3.65
CA SER A 42 -7.34 -0.15 -2.72
C SER A 42 -6.55 0.96 -2.01
N LEU A 43 -6.09 1.97 -2.76
CA LEU A 43 -5.38 3.12 -2.18
C LEU A 43 -6.29 3.94 -1.25
N GLY A 44 -7.57 4.11 -1.60
CA GLY A 44 -8.56 4.73 -0.72
C GLY A 44 -8.68 4.02 0.63
N PHE A 45 -8.69 2.68 0.64
CA PHE A 45 -8.68 1.91 1.90
C PHE A 45 -7.35 2.01 2.65
N ILE A 46 -6.23 1.95 1.94
CA ILE A 46 -4.88 2.06 2.52
C ILE A 46 -4.72 3.39 3.27
N PHE A 47 -5.23 4.48 2.70
CA PHE A 47 -5.01 5.83 3.22
C PHE A 47 -6.19 6.40 4.03
N ASP A 48 -7.29 5.66 4.21
CA ASP A 48 -8.51 6.13 4.88
C ASP A 48 -8.22 6.77 6.26
N ARG A 49 -7.32 6.15 7.03
CA ARG A 49 -6.95 6.61 8.37
C ARG A 49 -5.81 7.62 8.41
N ALA A 50 -5.11 7.85 7.30
CA ALA A 50 -3.91 8.68 7.26
C ALA A 50 -4.13 10.12 7.77
N PRO A 51 -5.21 10.84 7.39
CA PRO A 51 -5.44 12.20 7.87
C PRO A 51 -5.58 12.28 9.40
N LYS A 52 -6.27 11.30 10.00
CA LYS A 52 -6.47 11.24 11.46
C LYS A 52 -5.14 10.99 12.17
N VAL A 53 -4.37 10.00 11.73
CA VAL A 53 -3.08 9.63 12.35
C VAL A 53 -2.05 10.76 12.23
N LEU A 54 -2.03 11.46 11.09
CA LEU A 54 -1.17 12.62 10.88
C LEU A 54 -1.53 13.80 11.80
N TRP A 55 -2.81 13.95 12.14
CA TRP A 55 -3.31 14.99 13.04
C TRP A 55 -3.04 14.67 14.52
N GLU A 56 -3.25 13.42 14.93
CA GLU A 56 -3.12 13.01 16.34
C GLU A 56 -1.67 12.94 16.81
N GLU A 57 -0.72 12.74 15.90
CA GLU A 57 0.70 12.61 16.18
C GLU A 57 1.06 11.51 17.20
N ASP A 58 0.21 10.48 17.29
CA ASP A 58 0.42 9.31 18.13
C ASP A 58 1.40 8.32 17.47
N PRO A 59 2.51 7.95 18.14
CA PRO A 59 3.50 7.03 17.58
C PRO A 59 3.00 5.59 17.35
N ASP A 60 2.12 5.07 18.19
CA ASP A 60 1.63 3.69 18.07
C ASP A 60 0.60 3.58 16.94
N GLU A 61 -0.28 4.57 16.80
CA GLU A 61 -1.19 4.68 15.66
C GLU A 61 -0.43 4.88 14.34
N MET A 62 0.68 5.63 14.35
CA MET A 62 1.55 5.76 13.19
C MET A 62 2.21 4.43 12.81
N ASN A 63 2.79 3.71 13.78
CA ASN A 63 3.39 2.40 13.53
C ASN A 63 2.36 1.41 12.98
N PHE A 64 1.17 1.39 13.58
CA PHE A 64 0.08 0.54 13.13
C PHE A 64 -0.37 0.87 11.71
N LEU A 65 -0.59 2.15 11.41
CA LEU A 65 -0.96 2.58 10.06
C LEU A 65 0.11 2.20 9.04
N MET A 66 1.39 2.40 9.33
CA MET A 66 2.47 2.06 8.41
C MET A 66 2.59 0.56 8.20
N PHE A 67 2.42 -0.25 9.24
CA PHE A 67 2.33 -1.71 9.12
C PHE A 67 1.17 -2.12 8.18
N GLN A 68 -0.02 -1.52 8.34
CA GLN A 68 -1.16 -1.79 7.46
C GLN A 68 -0.89 -1.34 6.02
N TYR A 69 -0.31 -0.15 5.85
CA TYR A 69 0.07 0.40 4.55
C TYR A 69 0.96 -0.57 3.76
N TYR A 70 2.05 -1.06 4.35
CA TYR A 70 2.95 -2.00 3.65
C TYR A 70 2.25 -3.31 3.31
N SER A 71 1.48 -3.87 4.25
CA SER A 71 0.76 -5.13 4.06
C SER A 71 -0.22 -5.04 2.88
N LEU A 72 -1.03 -3.98 2.85
CA LEU A 72 -2.02 -3.76 1.80
C LEU A 72 -1.39 -3.34 0.47
N LEU A 73 -0.29 -2.58 0.49
CA LEU A 73 0.46 -2.24 -0.72
C LEU A 73 1.04 -3.49 -1.39
N ARG A 74 1.54 -4.44 -0.60
CA ARG A 74 2.01 -5.73 -1.09
C ARG A 74 0.87 -6.54 -1.73
N GLU A 75 -0.30 -6.60 -1.10
CA GLU A 75 -1.49 -7.23 -1.66
C GLU A 75 -1.94 -6.56 -2.96
N LEU A 76 -1.91 -5.22 -3.02
CA LEU A 76 -2.21 -4.46 -4.23
C LEU A 76 -1.25 -4.85 -5.36
N LYS A 77 0.07 -4.80 -5.11
CA LYS A 77 1.11 -5.19 -6.09
C LYS A 77 0.87 -6.59 -6.64
N TYR A 78 0.55 -7.54 -5.77
CA TYR A 78 0.25 -8.92 -6.16
C TYR A 78 -1.00 -9.02 -7.05
N ASN A 79 -2.10 -8.37 -6.65
CA ASN A 79 -3.33 -8.37 -7.43
C ASN A 79 -3.17 -7.69 -8.79
N LEU A 80 -2.40 -6.61 -8.86
CA LEU A 80 -2.08 -5.94 -10.13
C LEU A 80 -1.29 -6.87 -11.05
N ALA A 81 -0.29 -7.59 -10.52
CA ALA A 81 0.50 -8.53 -11.30
C ALA A 81 -0.31 -9.71 -11.87
N LEU A 82 -1.27 -10.23 -11.10
CA LEU A 82 -2.06 -11.39 -11.52
C LEU A 82 -3.26 -11.03 -12.38
N ASN A 83 -4.04 -10.04 -11.96
CA ASN A 83 -5.37 -9.79 -12.53
C ASN A 83 -5.41 -8.60 -13.49
N TYR A 84 -4.44 -7.69 -13.39
CA TYR A 84 -4.44 -6.41 -14.12
C TYR A 84 -3.09 -6.08 -14.77
N SER A 85 -2.33 -7.10 -15.17
CA SER A 85 -0.98 -6.94 -15.74
C SER A 85 -0.97 -6.14 -17.05
N TYR A 86 -2.10 -6.08 -17.75
CA TYR A 86 -2.30 -5.32 -18.98
C TYR A 86 -2.63 -3.84 -18.73
N ALA A 87 -3.15 -3.49 -17.55
CA ALA A 87 -3.71 -2.18 -17.28
C ALA A 87 -2.62 -1.11 -17.13
N LYS A 88 -2.87 0.08 -17.68
CA LYS A 88 -1.88 1.17 -17.77
C LYS A 88 -2.47 2.55 -17.51
N ILE A 89 -1.60 3.46 -17.08
CA ILE A 89 -1.80 4.92 -17.11
C ILE A 89 -0.54 5.50 -17.80
N HIS A 90 -0.69 6.42 -18.76
CA HIS A 90 0.45 7.02 -19.47
C HIS A 90 1.50 6.03 -20.01
N ASN A 91 1.04 4.89 -20.56
CA ASN A 91 1.88 3.77 -21.02
C ASN A 91 2.70 3.03 -19.95
N GLN A 92 2.58 3.41 -18.68
CA GLN A 92 3.14 2.67 -17.55
C GLN A 92 2.10 1.72 -16.99
N THR A 93 2.50 0.48 -16.71
CA THR A 93 1.62 -0.49 -16.06
C THR A 93 1.30 -0.06 -14.65
N LEU A 94 0.11 -0.44 -14.15
CA LEU A 94 -0.25 -0.16 -12.76
C LEU A 94 0.75 -0.77 -11.76
N LEU A 95 1.34 -1.92 -12.12
CA LEU A 95 2.40 -2.53 -11.31
C LEU A 95 3.64 -1.64 -11.24
N GLU A 96 4.11 -1.11 -12.37
CA GLU A 96 5.24 -0.17 -12.39
C GLU A 96 4.94 1.08 -11.55
N ILE A 97 3.76 1.66 -11.71
CA ILE A 97 3.32 2.83 -10.92
C ILE A 97 3.32 2.49 -9.43
N SER A 98 2.82 1.31 -9.05
CA SER A 98 2.79 0.87 -7.65
C SER A 98 4.18 0.70 -7.03
N GLN A 99 5.25 0.56 -7.83
CA GLN A 99 6.62 0.50 -7.31
C GLN A 99 7.15 1.86 -6.85
N ASN A 100 6.50 2.96 -7.24
CA ASN A 100 6.90 4.30 -6.79
C ASN A 100 6.51 4.57 -5.33
N PHE A 101 5.59 3.77 -4.77
CA PHE A 101 5.22 3.88 -3.37
C PHE A 101 6.37 3.43 -2.46
N PRO A 102 6.72 4.22 -1.43
CA PRO A 102 7.87 3.94 -0.58
C PRO A 102 7.64 2.70 0.30
N THR A 103 8.71 1.94 0.52
CA THR A 103 8.73 0.72 1.35
C THR A 103 9.93 0.68 2.30
N THR A 104 10.48 1.84 2.67
CA THR A 104 11.79 1.91 3.33
C THR A 104 11.80 1.24 4.70
N TYR A 105 10.70 1.35 5.45
CA TYR A 105 10.59 0.82 6.81
C TYR A 105 9.70 -0.43 6.92
N GLU A 106 9.42 -1.11 5.81
CA GLU A 106 8.53 -2.28 5.79
C GLU A 106 8.97 -3.38 6.76
N GLN A 107 10.25 -3.76 6.72
CA GLN A 107 10.77 -4.79 7.61
C GLN A 107 10.71 -4.35 9.09
N GLU A 108 10.99 -3.08 9.38
CA GLU A 108 10.95 -2.58 10.75
C GLU A 108 9.52 -2.57 11.32
N MET A 109 8.52 -2.20 10.52
CA MET A 109 7.12 -2.22 10.94
C MET A 109 6.60 -3.65 11.11
N LYS A 110 7.07 -4.58 10.28
CA LYS A 110 6.83 -6.00 10.47
C LYS A 110 7.38 -6.46 11.82
N ASP A 111 8.67 -6.20 12.09
CA ASP A 111 9.32 -6.62 13.33
C ASP A 111 8.65 -6.01 14.57
N TRP A 112 8.23 -4.74 14.47
CA TRP A 112 7.45 -4.08 15.52
C TRP A 112 6.11 -4.79 15.78
N TRP A 113 5.36 -5.12 14.73
CA TRP A 113 4.07 -5.81 14.85
C TRP A 113 4.21 -7.22 15.42
N GLU A 114 5.19 -7.98 14.95
CA GLU A 114 5.49 -9.32 15.47
C GLU A 114 5.93 -9.25 16.94
N GLY A 115 6.74 -8.25 17.31
CA GLY A 115 7.14 -8.01 18.69
C GLY A 115 5.97 -7.62 19.59
N LEU A 116 5.02 -6.82 19.10
CA LEU A 116 3.84 -6.39 19.83
C LEU A 116 2.84 -7.53 20.07
N THR A 117 2.60 -8.36 19.06
CA THR A 117 1.53 -9.36 19.06
C THR A 117 1.99 -10.78 19.37
N GLY A 118 3.29 -11.07 19.20
CA GLY A 118 3.84 -12.42 19.23
C GLY A 118 3.47 -13.27 18.00
N LEU A 119 2.76 -12.71 17.02
CA LEU A 119 2.37 -13.39 15.79
C LEU A 119 3.44 -13.18 14.71
N GLN A 120 3.83 -14.25 14.02
CA GLN A 120 4.75 -14.17 12.89
C GLN A 120 3.98 -13.84 11.62
N VAL A 121 4.40 -12.79 10.90
CA VAL A 121 3.83 -12.42 9.61
C VAL A 121 4.61 -13.15 8.52
N ASP A 122 3.95 -14.11 7.89
CA ASP A 122 4.55 -14.90 6.81
C ASP A 122 4.18 -14.31 5.45
N TYR A 123 5.09 -13.52 4.88
CA TYR A 123 4.92 -12.96 3.53
C TYR A 123 5.14 -13.99 2.41
N THR A 124 5.51 -15.24 2.73
CA THR A 124 5.63 -16.34 1.75
C THR A 124 4.35 -17.15 1.60
N LYS A 125 3.48 -17.15 2.62
CA LYS A 125 2.12 -17.70 2.54
C LYS A 125 1.21 -16.70 1.82
N GLN A 126 1.34 -16.71 0.50
CA GLN A 126 0.34 -16.15 -0.40
C GLN A 126 -1.02 -16.73 -0.03
N THR A 127 -2.03 -15.88 0.06
CA THR A 127 -3.43 -16.23 0.32
C THR A 127 -4.00 -17.08 -0.82
N MET A 128 -3.58 -18.35 -0.91
CA MET A 128 -4.26 -19.47 -1.58
C MET A 128 -3.75 -20.80 -0.99
N ALA A 129 -4.28 -21.16 0.17
CA ALA A 129 -4.48 -22.57 0.53
C ALA A 129 -5.64 -22.62 1.52
N SER A 130 -6.86 -22.80 0.99
CA SER A 130 -7.92 -23.40 1.78
C SER A 130 -7.46 -24.83 2.06
N ASP A 131 -6.99 -25.10 3.27
CA ASP A 131 -6.82 -26.47 3.77
C ASP A 131 -8.21 -27.09 3.99
N GLN A 132 -8.87 -27.42 2.89
CA GLN A 132 -10.01 -28.34 2.82
C GLN A 132 -9.93 -29.06 1.48
N PHE A 133 -9.28 -30.21 1.46
CA PHE A 133 -9.87 -31.51 1.09
C PHE A 133 -8.94 -32.64 1.56
#